data_AF-A0A6P0RX11-F1
#
_entry.id   AF-A0A6P0RX11-F1
#
_cell.length_a   1.000
_cell.length_b   1.000
_cell.length_c   1.000
_cell.angle_alpha   90.00
_cell.angle_beta   90.00
_cell.angle_gamma   90.00
#
_symmetry.space_group_name_H-M   'P 1'
#
loop_
_entity.id
_entity.type
_entity.pdbx_description
1 polymer ?
#
loop_
_entity_poly.entity_id
_entity_poly.type
_entity_poly.pdbx_seq_one_letter_code
_entity_poly.pdbx_strand_id
1 'polypeptide(L)' 'MNSQLQQAINLAQSLSLAEQLELLKTLSTIIQKTHAIETQTILENDNTDFSAASFRKSWQQAVTGQTLPISQIWEGIDID' A
#
# COMPACT_ATOMS: atom_id res chain seq x y z
N MET A 1 13.50 6.46 -13.26
CA MET A 1 12.96 6.20 -11.91
C MET A 1 13.56 7.21 -10.95
N ASN A 2 12.74 7.93 -10.17
CA ASN A 2 13.21 8.99 -9.26
C ASN A 2 14.17 8.42 -8.21
N SER A 3 15.36 9.01 -8.09
CA SER A 3 16.42 8.59 -7.15
C SER A 3 15.94 8.52 -5.70
N GLN A 4 14.97 9.36 -5.33
CA GLN A 4 14.35 9.40 -4.02
C GLN A 4 13.52 8.15 -3.70
N LEU A 5 12.81 7.59 -4.69
CA LEU A 5 12.03 6.36 -4.50
C LEU A 5 12.97 5.18 -4.25
N GLN A 6 14.06 5.09 -5.01
CA GLN A 6 15.06 4.05 -4.80
C GLN A 6 15.74 4.16 -3.43
N GLN A 7 16.01 5.38 -2.95
CA GLN A 7 16.55 5.60 -1.61
C GLN A 7 15.57 5.17 -0.52
N ALA A 8 14.28 5.51 -0.66
CA ALA A 8 13.24 5.10 0.28
C ALA A 8 13.08 3.57 0.32
N ILE A 9 13.12 2.90 -0.85
CA ILE A 9 13.07 1.44 -0.94
C ILE A 9 14.28 0.80 -0.25
N ASN A 10 15.49 1.29 -0.51
CA ASN A 10 16.70 0.76 0.12
C ASN A 10 16.68 0.93 1.65
N LEU A 11 16.20 2.09 2.13
CA LEU A 11 16.08 2.35 3.56
C LEU A 11 15.06 1.40 4.21
N ALA A 12 13.89 1.21 3.59
CA ALA A 12 12.88 0.26 4.06
C ALA A 12 13.39 -1.20 4.06
N GLN A 13 14.21 -1.57 3.08
CA GLN A 13 14.84 -2.90 3.00
C GLN A 13 15.93 -3.12 4.05
N SER A 14 16.56 -2.05 4.57
CA SER A 14 17.59 -2.14 5.61
C SER A 14 17.05 -2.33 7.03
N LEU A 15 15.74 -2.11 7.23
CA LEU A 15 15.06 -2.26 8.51
C LEU A 15 14.84 -3.73 8.86
N SER A 16 14.77 -4.03 10.16
CA SER A 16 14.33 -5.35 10.65
C SER A 16 12.85 -5.60 10.34
N LEU A 17 12.43 -6.86 10.36
CA LEU A 17 11.02 -7.23 10.09
C LEU A 17 10.03 -6.54 11.03
N ALA A 18 10.40 -6.36 12.30
CA ALA A 18 9.56 -5.67 13.29
C ALA A 18 9.37 -4.19 12.92
N GLU A 19 10.46 -3.51 12.57
CA GLU A 19 10.45 -2.10 12.16
C GLU A 19 9.72 -1.90 10.83
N GLN A 20 9.84 -2.86 9.89
CA GLN A 20 9.08 -2.83 8.63
C GLN A 20 7.57 -2.90 8.87
N LEU A 21 7.12 -3.74 9.81
CA LEU A 21 5.69 -3.85 10.16
C LEU A 21 5.18 -2.62 10.89
N GLU A 22 5.99 -2.00 11.74
CA GLU A 22 5.63 -0.77 12.45
C GLU A 22 5.57 0.44 11.51
N LEU A 23 6.57 0.61 10.63
CA LEU A 23 6.59 1.62 9.58
C LEU A 23 5.34 1.50 8.72
N LEU A 24 5.00 0.28 8.31
CA LEU A 24 3.84 0.00 7.50
C LEU A 24 2.52 0.36 8.20
N LYS A 25 2.35 -0.07 9.46
CA LYS A 25 1.15 0.26 10.24
C LYS A 25 0.97 1.77 10.35
N THR A 26 2.07 2.48 10.55
CA THR A 26 2.11 3.94 10.60
C THR A 26 1.70 4.56 9.27
N LEU A 27 2.26 4.08 8.15
CA LEU A 27 1.90 4.54 6.81
C LEU A 27 0.42 4.26 6.47
N SER A 28 -0.09 3.07 6.80
CA SER A 28 -1.51 2.73 6.62
C SER A 28 -2.42 3.67 7.40
N THR A 29 -2.06 3.97 8.65
CA THR A 29 -2.82 4.90 9.50
C THR A 29 -2.78 6.32 8.93
N ILE A 30 -1.63 6.76 8.43
CA ILE A 30 -1.50 8.08 7.79
C ILE A 30 -2.36 8.16 6.53
N ILE A 31 -2.30 7.14 5.65
CA ILE A 31 -3.09 7.08 4.41
C ILE A 31 -4.58 7.13 4.73
N GLN A 32 -5.05 6.30 5.67
CA GLN A 32 -6.45 6.30 6.11
C GLN A 32 -6.88 7.66 6.67
N LYS A 33 -6.02 8.30 7.49
CA LYS A 33 -6.29 9.63 8.04
C LYS A 33 -6.33 10.70 6.94
N THR A 34 -5.44 10.64 5.96
CA THR A 34 -5.42 11.56 4.81
C THR A 34 -6.69 11.39 3.97
N HIS A 35 -7.13 10.16 3.68
CA HIS A 35 -8.37 9.91 2.96
C HIS A 35 -9.62 10.31 3.74
N ALA A 36 -9.60 10.15 5.07
CA ALA A 36 -10.67 10.63 5.95
C ALA A 36 -10.75 12.17 6.00
N ILE A 37 -9.63 12.88 5.79
CA ILE A 37 -9.59 14.34 5.68
C ILE A 37 -10.16 14.79 4.32
N GLU A 38 -9.99 14.01 3.25
CA GLU A 38 -10.51 14.33 1.92
C GLU A 38 -11.99 13.95 1.74
N THR A 39 -12.48 12.96 2.49
CA THR A 39 -13.83 12.38 2.29
C THR A 39 -14.65 12.47 3.57
N GLN A 40 -15.24 13.64 3.81
CA GLN A 40 -16.32 13.80 4.77
C GLN A 40 -17.62 13.20 4.19
N THR A 41 -17.64 11.92 3.83
CA THR A 41 -18.87 11.18 3.48
C THR A 41 -18.59 9.67 3.39
N ILE A 42 -19.46 8.88 4.01
CA ILE A 42 -19.52 7.41 3.97
C ILE A 42 -18.54 6.69 4.92
N LEU A 43 -18.83 6.86 6.22
CA LEU A 43 -18.60 5.82 7.22
C LEU A 43 -19.64 4.71 7.01
N GLU A 44 -19.33 3.68 6.24
CA GLU A 44 -19.97 2.38 6.42
C GLU A 44 -18.94 1.26 6.27
N ASN A 45 -18.43 0.83 7.42
CA ASN A 45 -18.02 -0.54 7.68
C ASN A 45 -17.08 -1.18 6.65
N ASP A 46 -15.98 -0.52 6.29
CA ASP A 46 -14.91 -1.23 5.60
C ASP A 46 -14.13 -2.01 6.66
N ASN A 47 -14.30 -3.33 6.66
CA ASN A 47 -13.49 -4.29 7.42
C ASN A 47 -12.07 -4.32 6.82
N THR A 48 -11.41 -3.16 6.71
CA THR A 48 -10.04 -3.02 6.25
C THR A 48 -9.09 -3.37 7.41
N ASP A 49 -9.28 -4.54 8.00
CA ASP A 49 -8.36 -5.05 9.00
C ASP A 49 -7.03 -5.28 8.31
N PHE A 50 -5.99 -4.59 8.79
CA PHE A 50 -4.69 -4.59 8.14
C PHE A 50 -4.11 -6.02 8.13
N SER A 51 -4.02 -6.62 6.95
CA SER A 51 -3.46 -7.96 6.77
C SER A 51 -1.98 -7.90 6.43
N ALA A 52 -1.12 -8.17 7.41
CA ALA A 52 0.33 -8.26 7.22
C ALA A 52 0.73 -9.27 6.12
N ALA A 53 -0.02 -10.38 5.99
CA ALA A 53 0.21 -11.38 4.96
C ALA A 53 -0.06 -10.84 3.55
N SER A 54 -1.18 -10.13 3.39
CA SER A 54 -1.55 -9.50 2.12
C SER A 54 -0.56 -8.42 1.72
N PHE A 55 -0.12 -7.60 2.68
CA PHE A 55 0.92 -6.61 2.45
C PHE A 55 2.24 -7.25 2.03
N ARG A 56 2.73 -8.27 2.75
CA ARG A 56 4.02 -8.87 2.41
C ARG A 56 4.04 -9.39 0.98
N LYS A 57 2.92 -9.96 0.53
CA LYS A 57 2.73 -10.41 -0.85
C LYS A 57 2.80 -9.25 -1.85
N SER A 58 2.02 -8.19 -1.63
CA SER A 58 2.02 -7.03 -2.53
C SER A 58 3.33 -6.24 -2.50
N TRP A 59 4.01 -6.18 -1.36
CA TRP A 59 5.34 -5.60 -1.23
C TRP A 59 6.39 -6.41 -2.00
N GLN A 60 6.38 -7.74 -1.88
CA GLN A 60 7.26 -8.61 -2.65
C GLN A 60 7.05 -8.43 -4.16
N GLN A 61 5.79 -8.32 -4.60
CA GLN A 61 5.45 -8.03 -6.00
C GLN A 61 5.99 -6.67 -6.45
N ALA A 62 5.86 -5.64 -5.62
CA ALA A 62 6.40 -4.30 -5.91
C ALA A 62 7.93 -4.30 -6.06
N VAL A 63 8.66 -4.90 -5.11
CA VAL A 63 10.14 -4.89 -5.14
C VAL A 63 10.72 -5.78 -6.24
N THR A 64 10.00 -6.81 -6.67
CA THR A 64 10.41 -7.68 -7.80
C THR A 64 9.97 -7.16 -9.16
N GLY A 65 9.24 -6.04 -9.20
CA GLY A 65 8.67 -5.48 -10.44
C GLY A 65 7.52 -6.30 -11.01
N GLN A 66 6.98 -7.27 -10.25
CA GLN A 66 5.86 -8.09 -10.64
C GLN A 66 4.54 -7.41 -10.26
N THR A 67 4.37 -6.17 -10.73
CA THR A 67 3.17 -5.35 -10.52
C THR A 67 2.35 -5.27 -11.78
N LEU A 68 1.04 -5.05 -11.62
CA LEU A 68 0.16 -4.72 -12.74
C LEU A 68 0.06 -3.20 -12.87
N PRO A 69 0.05 -2.66 -14.11
CA PRO A 69 -0.29 -1.26 -14.33
C PRO A 69 -1.69 -0.96 -13.81
N ILE A 70 -1.89 0.21 -13.19
CA ILE A 70 -3.22 0.62 -12.69
C ILE A 70 -4.27 0.61 -13.81
N SER A 71 -3.88 0.92 -15.04
CA SER A 71 -4.76 0.87 -16.21
C SER A 71 -5.30 -0.54 -16.51
N GLN A 72 -4.58 -1.59 -16.12
CA GLN A 72 -4.99 -2.98 -16.35
C GLN A 72 -5.83 -3.56 -15.21
N ILE A 73 -5.98 -2.83 -14.09
CA ILE A 73 -6.88 -3.24 -13.00
C ILE A 73 -8.35 -3.19 -13.46
N TRP A 74 -8.67 -2.28 -14.39
CA TRP A 74 -10.00 -2.11 -14.96
C TRP A 74 -10.26 -2.99 -16.18
N GLU A 75 -9.24 -3.68 -16.68
CA GLU A 75 -9.35 -4.53 -17.85
C GLU A 75 -10.05 -5.84 -17.44
N GLY A 76 -11.34 -5.95 -17.78
CA GLY A 76 -12.20 -7.09 -17.41
C GLY A 76 -13.23 -6.80 -16.32
N ILE A 77 -13.33 -5.55 -15.84
CA ILE A 77 -14.52 -5.09 -15.11
C ILE A 77 -15.50 -4.54 -16.17
N ASP A 78 -16.37 -5.41 -16.70
CA ASP A 78 -17.52 -4.97 -17.49
C ASP A 78 -18.46 -4.22 -16.54
N ILE A 79 -18.69 -2.94 -16.82
CA ILE A 79 -19.70 -2.15 -16.13
C ILE A 79 -20.97 -2.27 -16.97
N ASP A 80 -21.78 -3.31 -16.70
CA ASP A 80 -23.18 -3.37 -17.14
C ASP A 80 -24.03 -2.37 -16.31
#